data_AF-A0A7X6LS28-F1
#
_entry.id   AF-A0A7X6LS28-F1
#
_cell.length_a   1.000
_cell.length_b   1.000
_cell.length_c   1.000
_cell.angle_alpha   90.00
_cell.angle_beta   90.00
_cell.angle_gamma   90.00
#
_symmetry.space_group_name_H-M   'P 1'
#
loop_
_entity.id
_entity.type
_entity.pdbx_description
1 polymer ?
#
loop_
_entity_poly.entity_id
_entity_poly.type
_entity_poly.pdbx_seq_one_letter_code
_entity_poly.pdbx_strand_id
1 'polypeptide(L)'
;MTSTRIVATVAATAVALTSLTACSGTNEPGNQSTAVSTETVASSETVTSEQTSAPAPTGAGAANTKDLPRAVTRYTDEARAEMAEDGLAEADVQAVLDAAHAGDAEVEWDDDGYWELGWQDIDVDITPDGLVREADR
;
A
#
# COMPACT_ATOMS: atom_id res chain seq x y z
N MET A 1 11.73 -19.30 37.74
CA MET A 1 10.30 -19.46 38.09
C MET A 1 9.58 -19.99 36.87
N THR A 2 9.30 -21.28 36.87
CA THR A 2 8.53 -21.97 35.83
C THR A 2 7.04 -21.85 36.14
N SER A 3 6.27 -21.26 35.22
CA SER A 3 4.81 -21.42 35.20
C SER A 3 4.38 -21.94 33.85
N THR A 4 3.82 -23.14 33.89
CA THR A 4 3.34 -23.95 32.79
C THR A 4 1.87 -23.64 32.48
N ARG A 5 1.62 -23.36 31.19
CA ARG A 5 0.45 -23.65 30.31
C ARG A 5 -0.95 -23.85 30.91
N ILE A 6 -1.95 -23.23 30.28
CA ILE A 6 -3.18 -23.91 29.81
C ILE A 6 -3.60 -23.34 28.44
N VAL A 7 -3.83 -24.26 27.49
CA VAL A 7 -4.44 -24.05 26.16
C VAL A 7 -5.96 -24.22 26.29
N ALA A 8 -6.76 -23.41 25.58
CA ALA A 8 -8.14 -23.76 25.26
C ALA A 8 -8.55 -23.17 23.89
N THR A 9 -9.40 -23.92 23.21
CA THR A 9 -9.50 -24.04 21.75
C THR A 9 -10.86 -23.54 21.25
N VAL A 10 -10.85 -22.83 20.11
CA VAL A 10 -11.85 -22.78 19.00
C VAL A 10 -13.31 -22.37 19.26
N ALA A 11 -13.78 -21.40 18.47
CA ALA A 11 -15.01 -21.52 17.67
C ALA A 11 -14.96 -20.56 16.46
N ALA A 12 -14.94 -21.12 15.25
CA ALA A 12 -15.15 -20.38 14.00
C ALA A 12 -16.64 -20.36 13.67
N THR A 13 -17.22 -19.18 13.44
CA THR A 13 -18.57 -19.04 12.91
C THR A 13 -18.53 -18.32 11.57
N ALA A 14 -18.77 -19.07 10.50
CA ALA A 14 -19.03 -18.55 9.17
C ALA A 14 -20.44 -17.91 9.14
N VAL A 15 -20.53 -16.67 8.63
CA VAL A 15 -21.80 -15.99 8.36
C VAL A 15 -21.96 -15.82 6.86
N ALA A 16 -23.14 -16.21 6.38
CA ALA A 16 -23.50 -16.41 4.98
C ALA A 16 -23.68 -15.10 4.19
N LEU A 17 -23.33 -15.16 2.90
CA LEU A 17 -23.59 -14.16 1.86
C LEU A 17 -25.09 -14.01 1.62
N THR A 18 -25.58 -12.77 1.65
CA THR A 18 -26.92 -12.41 1.16
C THR A 18 -26.77 -11.65 -0.16
N SER A 19 -27.24 -12.27 -1.23
CA SER A 19 -27.34 -11.70 -2.58
C SER A 19 -28.51 -10.71 -2.65
N LEU A 20 -28.25 -9.48 -3.09
CA LEU A 20 -29.29 -8.54 -3.47
C LEU A 20 -29.48 -8.57 -5.00
N THR A 21 -30.57 -9.22 -5.40
CA THR A 21 -31.19 -9.04 -6.71
C THR A 21 -31.87 -7.66 -6.75
N ALA A 22 -31.37 -6.77 -7.59
CA ALA A 22 -32.09 -5.57 -8.01
C ALA A 22 -32.23 -5.60 -9.54
N CYS A 23 -33.29 -6.24 -10.00
CA CYS A 23 -33.85 -6.04 -11.34
C CYS A 23 -35.00 -5.04 -11.24
N SER A 24 -34.96 -3.96 -12.03
CA SER A 24 -36.06 -3.23 -12.71
C SER A 24 -35.61 -1.78 -13.01
N GLY A 25 -35.67 -1.22 -14.22
CA GLY A 25 -36.25 -1.71 -15.46
C GLY A 25 -36.08 -0.75 -16.66
N THR A 26 -36.18 -1.34 -17.85
CA THR A 26 -36.92 -1.00 -19.09
C THR A 26 -36.76 0.34 -19.85
N ASN A 27 -36.75 0.18 -21.20
CA ASN A 27 -36.94 1.09 -22.36
C ASN A 27 -35.63 1.58 -23.03
N GLU A 28 -35.32 1.37 -24.32
CA GLU A 28 -35.91 0.70 -25.50
C GLU A 28 -34.79 0.61 -26.62
N PRO A 29 -35.03 0.02 -27.81
CA PRO A 29 -34.00 -0.59 -28.66
C PRO A 29 -33.46 0.31 -29.79
N GLY A 30 -32.23 0.01 -30.24
CA GLY A 30 -31.65 0.51 -31.49
C GLY A 30 -30.36 -0.26 -31.79
N ASN A 31 -30.44 -1.35 -32.54
CA ASN A 31 -30.18 -1.41 -33.99
C ASN A 31 -28.69 -1.59 -34.34
N GLN A 32 -28.39 -2.80 -34.86
CA GLN A 32 -27.27 -3.19 -35.75
C GLN A 32 -25.89 -3.35 -35.09
N SER A 33 -25.43 -4.58 -34.90
CA SER A 33 -24.69 -5.39 -35.88
C SER A 33 -23.35 -4.76 -36.23
N THR A 34 -22.24 -5.40 -35.86
CA THR A 34 -21.28 -6.02 -36.80
C THR A 34 -20.19 -6.73 -36.00
N ALA A 35 -19.88 -7.95 -36.44
CA ALA A 35 -18.80 -8.80 -35.97
C ALA A 35 -17.43 -8.08 -36.00
N VAL A 36 -16.47 -8.53 -35.20
CA VAL A 36 -15.40 -9.44 -35.64
C VAL A 36 -14.28 -9.50 -34.59
N SER A 37 -13.67 -10.66 -34.53
CA SER A 37 -12.62 -11.13 -33.63
C SER A 37 -11.42 -10.21 -33.46
N THR A 38 -10.81 -10.28 -32.29
CA THR A 38 -9.37 -10.02 -32.10
C THR A 38 -8.83 -10.95 -31.02
N GLU A 39 -8.51 -12.18 -31.43
CA GLU A 39 -7.45 -12.94 -30.76
C GLU A 39 -6.13 -12.52 -31.41
N THR A 40 -5.20 -11.99 -30.61
CA THR A 40 -3.79 -11.99 -30.95
C THR A 40 -3.02 -12.18 -29.66
N VAL A 41 -2.72 -13.45 -29.37
CA VAL A 41 -1.67 -13.85 -28.43
C VAL A 41 -0.35 -13.57 -29.13
N ALA A 42 0.45 -12.67 -28.57
CA ALA A 42 1.85 -12.51 -28.92
C ALA A 42 2.69 -12.77 -27.66
N SER A 43 3.12 -14.01 -27.51
CA SER A 43 4.27 -14.33 -26.67
C SER A 43 5.52 -13.77 -27.33
N SER A 44 6.24 -12.92 -26.61
CA SER A 44 7.67 -12.72 -26.84
C SER A 44 8.32 -12.57 -25.48
N GLU A 45 8.80 -13.71 -24.96
CA GLU A 45 9.82 -13.73 -23.92
C GLU A 45 11.07 -13.09 -24.50
N THR A 46 11.59 -12.07 -23.82
CA THR A 46 13.02 -11.78 -23.84
C THR A 46 13.41 -11.32 -22.45
N VAL A 47 13.82 -12.30 -21.64
CA VAL A 47 14.59 -12.06 -20.43
C VAL A 47 15.89 -11.38 -20.85
N THR A 48 16.04 -10.10 -20.55
CA THR A 48 17.34 -9.48 -20.34
C THR A 48 17.29 -8.79 -18.98
N SER A 49 17.60 -9.55 -17.93
CA SER A 49 17.89 -8.98 -16.62
C SER A 49 19.27 -8.35 -16.69
N GLU A 50 19.36 -7.17 -17.30
CA GLU A 50 20.49 -6.26 -17.11
C GLU A 50 20.11 -5.33 -15.97
N GLN A 51 20.28 -5.85 -14.76
CA GLN A 51 20.27 -5.08 -13.52
C GLN A 51 21.52 -4.19 -13.54
N THR A 52 21.46 -3.14 -14.35
CA THR A 52 22.35 -1.99 -14.20
C THR A 52 21.90 -1.31 -12.92
N SER A 53 22.60 -1.60 -11.82
CA SER A 53 22.63 -0.73 -10.65
C SER A 53 23.10 0.63 -11.13
N ALA A 54 22.16 1.49 -11.53
CA ALA A 54 22.41 2.91 -11.60
C ALA A 54 22.84 3.34 -10.19
N PRO A 55 23.91 4.14 -10.05
CA PRO A 55 24.24 4.70 -8.75
C PRO A 55 23.02 5.47 -8.25
N ALA A 56 22.58 5.15 -7.02
CA ALA A 56 21.54 5.89 -6.33
C ALA A 56 21.83 7.40 -6.46
N PRO A 57 20.85 8.23 -6.82
CA PRO A 57 21.05 9.66 -6.89
C PRO A 57 21.61 10.13 -5.54
N THR A 58 22.83 10.64 -5.56
CA THR A 58 23.44 11.30 -4.40
C THR A 58 22.72 12.62 -4.25
N GLY A 59 21.63 12.62 -3.49
CA GLY A 59 20.73 13.76 -3.47
C GLY A 59 19.62 13.70 -2.43
N ALA A 60 19.87 13.12 -1.25
CA ALA A 60 19.05 13.37 -0.06
C ALA A 60 19.17 14.86 0.31
N GLY A 61 18.48 15.70 -0.46
CA GLY A 61 18.27 17.11 -0.15
C GLY A 61 17.33 17.12 1.04
N ALA A 62 17.87 17.38 2.24
CA ALA A 62 17.13 17.44 3.48
C ALA A 62 15.74 18.05 3.25
N ALA A 63 14.74 17.18 3.20
CA ALA A 63 13.35 17.54 3.01
C ALA A 63 12.96 18.60 4.04
N ASN A 64 12.28 19.66 3.61
CA ASN A 64 11.71 20.60 4.57
C ASN A 64 10.57 19.90 5.32
N THR A 65 10.86 19.38 6.50
CA THR A 65 9.89 18.73 7.42
C THR A 65 8.68 19.61 7.78
N LYS A 66 8.69 20.91 7.42
CA LYS A 66 7.52 21.80 7.55
C LYS A 66 6.33 21.36 6.71
N ASP A 67 6.58 20.66 5.60
CA ASP A 67 5.56 20.26 4.63
C ASP A 67 5.13 18.78 4.80
N LEU A 68 5.68 18.08 5.80
CA LEU A 68 5.20 16.76 6.19
C LEU A 68 3.76 16.82 6.71
N PRO A 69 2.92 15.81 6.41
CA PRO A 69 1.58 15.72 6.97
C PRO A 69 1.65 15.68 8.50
N ARG A 70 0.69 16.31 9.17
CA ARG A 70 0.65 16.36 10.64
C ARG A 70 0.19 15.06 11.29
N ALA A 71 -0.51 14.22 10.53
CA ALA A 71 -1.06 12.97 11.00
C ALA A 71 -1.30 12.05 9.80
N VAL A 72 -1.30 10.74 10.06
CA VAL A 72 -1.85 9.77 9.13
C VAL A 72 -3.38 9.91 9.12
N THR A 73 -3.96 10.05 7.93
CA THR A 73 -5.41 10.23 7.75
C THR A 73 -6.10 8.97 7.24
N ARG A 74 -5.39 8.14 6.47
CA ARG A 74 -5.89 6.90 5.87
C ARG A 74 -4.73 6.05 5.34
N TYR A 75 -5.04 4.82 4.98
CA TYR A 75 -4.14 3.85 4.37
C TYR A 75 -4.77 3.35 3.06
N THR A 76 -3.94 3.09 2.05
CA THR A 76 -4.32 2.29 0.88
C THR A 76 -4.54 0.82 1.26
N ASP A 77 -5.09 0.04 0.33
CA ASP A 77 -5.19 -1.42 0.51
C ASP A 77 -3.80 -2.09 0.45
N GLU A 78 -2.86 -1.55 -0.33
CA GLU A 78 -1.47 -2.02 -0.44
C GLU A 78 -0.73 -1.88 0.89
N ALA A 79 -0.68 -0.67 1.46
CA ALA A 79 -0.09 -0.45 2.79
C ALA A 79 -0.68 -1.38 3.85
N ARG A 80 -2.00 -1.63 3.82
CA ARG A 80 -2.63 -2.54 4.79
C ARG A 80 -2.21 -4.00 4.59
N ALA A 81 -1.95 -4.42 3.35
CA ALA A 81 -1.48 -5.76 3.05
C ALA A 81 -0.04 -5.94 3.52
N GLU A 82 0.86 -5.03 3.14
CA GLU A 82 2.28 -5.03 3.53
C GLU A 82 2.44 -4.98 5.05
N MET A 83 1.74 -4.05 5.72
CA MET A 83 1.76 -3.98 7.18
C MET A 83 1.30 -5.29 7.83
N ALA A 84 0.33 -5.99 7.24
CA ALA A 84 -0.14 -7.27 7.77
C ALA A 84 0.88 -8.40 7.55
N GLU A 85 1.60 -8.38 6.43
CA GLU A 85 2.66 -9.32 6.09
C GLU A 85 3.87 -9.16 7.03
N ASP A 86 4.22 -7.92 7.36
CA ASP A 86 5.38 -7.59 8.19
C ASP A 86 5.05 -7.42 9.68
N GLY A 87 3.77 -7.56 10.04
CA GLY A 87 3.31 -7.43 11.42
C GLY A 87 3.47 -6.02 11.98
N LEU A 88 3.37 -5.00 11.12
CA LEU A 88 3.38 -3.59 11.48
C LEU A 88 1.99 -3.13 11.95
N ALA A 89 1.95 -2.38 13.04
CA ALA A 89 0.76 -1.71 13.50
C ALA A 89 0.70 -0.26 13.00
N GLU A 90 -0.51 0.31 12.92
CA GLU A 90 -0.69 1.74 12.61
C GLU A 90 0.07 2.66 13.59
N ALA A 91 0.33 2.19 14.82
CA ALA A 91 1.13 2.91 15.81
C ALA A 91 2.62 2.98 15.44
N ASP A 92 3.14 1.97 14.73
CA ASP A 92 4.53 1.95 14.27
C ASP A 92 4.72 2.98 13.15
N VAL A 93 3.78 3.03 12.20
CA VAL A 93 3.74 4.06 11.13
C VAL A 93 3.64 5.47 11.72
N GLN A 94 2.79 5.66 12.74
CA GLN A 94 2.71 6.95 13.43
C GLN A 94 4.03 7.32 14.13
N ALA A 95 4.77 6.34 14.66
CA ALA A 95 6.06 6.59 15.28
C ALA A 95 7.13 7.01 14.26
N VAL A 96 7.10 6.46 13.04
CA VAL A 96 7.95 6.92 11.93
C VAL A 96 7.64 8.38 11.59
N LEU A 97 6.36 8.74 11.45
CA LEU A 97 5.95 10.13 11.18
C LEU A 97 6.38 11.09 12.30
N ASP A 98 6.23 10.68 13.56
CA ASP A 98 6.65 11.47 14.71
C ASP A 98 8.18 11.66 14.74
N ALA A 99 8.96 10.62 14.42
CA ALA A 99 10.40 10.68 14.28
C ALA A 99 10.83 11.60 13.13
N ALA A 100 10.13 11.59 12.00
CA ALA A 100 10.35 12.52 10.89
C ALA A 100 10.12 13.99 11.31
N HIS A 101 9.06 14.28 12.07
CA HIS A 101 8.84 15.62 12.63
C HIS A 101 9.90 16.03 13.66
N ALA A 102 10.46 15.07 14.40
CA ALA A 102 11.55 15.29 15.35
C ALA A 102 12.92 15.48 14.66
N GLY A 103 13.05 15.09 13.39
CA GLY A 103 14.31 15.06 12.66
C GLY A 103 15.18 13.84 12.96
N ASP A 104 14.57 12.77 13.49
CA ASP A 104 15.21 11.51 13.86
C ASP A 104 15.04 10.43 12.78
N ALA A 105 14.19 10.67 11.77
CA ALA A 105 13.97 9.78 10.62
C ALA A 105 14.64 10.34 9.35
N GLU A 106 14.94 9.46 8.40
CA GLU A 106 15.23 9.84 7.02
C GLU A 106 13.94 10.35 6.37
N VAL A 107 14.06 11.43 5.60
CA VAL A 107 12.92 12.08 4.94
C VAL A 107 13.36 12.54 3.56
N GLU A 108 12.75 11.97 2.53
CA GLU A 108 12.99 12.29 1.12
C GLU A 108 11.67 12.59 0.41
N TRP A 109 11.70 13.52 -0.54
CA TRP A 109 10.56 13.81 -1.40
C TRP A 109 10.75 13.07 -2.72
N ASP A 110 9.82 12.19 -3.05
CA ASP A 110 9.80 11.49 -4.33
C ASP A 110 9.10 12.34 -5.42
N ASP A 111 9.54 12.23 -6.68
CA ASP A 111 8.98 13.01 -7.79
C ASP A 111 7.55 12.61 -8.17
N ASP A 112 7.07 11.45 -7.72
CA ASP A 112 5.68 10.99 -7.82
C ASP A 112 4.75 11.60 -6.76
N GLY A 113 5.26 12.47 -5.89
CA GLY A 113 4.44 13.37 -5.07
C GLY A 113 4.11 12.85 -3.68
N TYR A 114 5.01 12.07 -3.09
CA TYR A 114 4.92 11.58 -1.72
C TYR A 114 6.25 11.77 -0.98
N TRP A 115 6.19 11.63 0.34
CA TRP A 115 7.37 11.57 1.20
C TRP A 115 7.72 10.11 1.45
N GLU A 116 8.99 9.77 1.30
CA GLU A 116 9.58 8.52 1.80
C GLU A 116 10.18 8.79 3.18
N LEU A 117 9.70 8.05 4.19
CA LEU A 117 10.13 8.18 5.58
C LEU A 117 10.78 6.88 6.04
N GLY A 118 12.03 6.94 6.50
CA GLY A 118 12.75 5.77 7.02
C GLY A 118 13.11 5.95 8.49
N TRP A 119 12.66 5.05 9.36
CA TRP A 119 13.04 5.06 10.78
C TRP A 119 13.10 3.66 11.39
N GLN A 120 14.28 3.29 11.92
CA GLN A 120 14.63 1.92 12.32
C GLN A 120 14.65 0.98 11.11
N ASP A 121 13.91 -0.12 11.18
CA ASP A 121 13.63 -1.07 10.09
C ASP A 121 12.21 -0.86 9.56
N ILE A 122 11.78 0.39 9.36
CA ILE A 122 10.45 0.70 8.83
C ILE A 122 10.56 1.83 7.82
N ASP A 123 10.07 1.56 6.62
CA ASP A 123 9.93 2.53 5.53
C ASP A 123 8.44 2.84 5.31
N VAL A 124 8.12 4.11 5.06
CA VAL A 124 6.74 4.60 4.92
C VAL A 124 6.64 5.62 3.81
N ASP A 125 5.76 5.34 2.84
CA ASP A 125 5.39 6.28 1.80
C ASP A 125 4.11 7.03 2.18
N ILE A 126 4.20 8.35 2.34
CA ILE A 126 3.08 9.16 2.78
C ILE A 126 2.87 10.42 1.94
N THR A 127 1.65 10.62 1.47
CA THR A 127 1.28 11.81 0.71
C THR A 127 1.16 13.06 1.61
N PRO A 128 1.17 14.28 1.04
CA PRO A 128 0.94 15.50 1.80
C PRO A 128 -0.41 15.58 2.55
N ASP A 129 -1.45 14.84 2.12
CA ASP A 129 -2.74 14.73 2.83
C ASP A 129 -2.76 13.64 3.92
N GLY A 130 -1.63 12.97 4.16
CA GLY A 130 -1.49 11.94 5.18
C GLY A 130 -2.04 10.57 4.77
N LEU A 131 -2.23 10.30 3.48
CA LEU A 131 -2.52 8.95 3.00
C LEU A 131 -1.20 8.17 2.97
N VAL A 132 -1.13 7.09 3.73
CA VAL A 132 -0.04 6.11 3.64
C VAL A 132 -0.31 5.21 2.44
N ARG A 133 0.69 5.13 1.54
CA ARG A 133 0.64 4.36 0.29
C ARG A 133 1.21 2.96 0.47
N GLU A 134 2.36 2.86 1.14
CA GLU A 134 3.17 1.66 1.36
C GLU A 134 3.77 1.78 2.77
N ALA A 135 3.94 0.64 3.46
CA ALA A 135 4.58 0.59 4.79
C ALA A 135 5.04 -0.84 5.14
N ASP A 136 6.35 -1.04 5.23
CA ASP A 136 7.01 -2.34 5.35
C ASP A 136 8.32 -2.25 6.17
N ARG A 137 8.95 -3.41 6.42
CA ARG A 137 10.19 -3.56 7.21
C ARG A 137 11.44 -3.96 6.42
#